data_AF-A0A2S9FZX2-F1
#
_entry.id   AF-A0A2S9FZX2-F1
#
_cell.length_a   1.000
_cell.length_b   1.000
_cell.length_c   1.000
_cell.angle_alpha   90.00
_cell.angle_beta   90.00
_cell.angle_gamma   90.00
#
_symmetry.space_group_name_H-M   'P 1'
#
loop_
_entity.id
_entity.type
_entity.pdbx_description
1 polymer ?
#
loop_
_entity_poly.entity_id
_entity_poly.type
_entity_poly.pdbx_seq_one_letter_code
_entity_poly.pdbx_strand_id
1 'polypeptide(L)'
;DTESYRSFGTGFYNPEPALRWYWDQYVPDHADREEPYACPLRGDLTGLPPAVMVLIGHDPLRDEAMAYAGALEAAAVPVTRCEF
;
A
#
# COMPACT_ATOMS: atom_id res chain seq x y z
N ASP A 1 -8.23 5.18 4.46
CA ASP A 1 -9.50 4.45 4.62
C ASP A 1 -10.00 4.04 3.24
N THR A 2 -9.68 2.82 2.81
CA THR A 2 -10.02 2.24 1.50
C THR A 2 -11.14 1.20 1.64
N GLU A 3 -11.70 0.70 0.53
CA GLU A 3 -12.73 -0.35 0.58
C GLU A 3 -12.18 -1.66 1.15
N SER A 4 -10.92 -2.00 0.83
CA SER A 4 -10.22 -3.17 1.38
C SER A 4 -10.04 -3.10 2.90
N TYR A 5 -9.75 -1.92 3.47
CA TYR A 5 -9.70 -1.75 4.93
C TYR A 5 -11.04 -2.07 5.59
N ARG A 6 -12.15 -1.60 5.00
CA ARG A 6 -13.49 -1.85 5.54
C ARG A 6 -13.93 -3.30 5.39
N SER A 7 -13.58 -3.92 4.26
CA SER A 7 -13.98 -5.28 3.93
C SER A 7 -13.15 -6.35 4.64
N PHE A 8 -11.86 -6.09 4.86
CA PHE A 8 -10.91 -7.10 5.33
C PHE A 8 -10.19 -6.73 6.63
N GLY A 9 -10.44 -5.54 7.19
CA GLY A 9 -9.89 -5.11 8.48
C GLY A 9 -10.41 -5.88 9.69
N THR A 10 -11.38 -6.78 9.51
CA THR A 10 -11.91 -7.66 10.57
C THR A 10 -12.09 -9.07 10.02
N GLY A 11 -11.76 -10.10 10.82
CA GLY A 11 -12.00 -11.51 10.46
C GLY A 11 -10.93 -12.15 9.56
N PHE A 12 -9.92 -11.38 9.14
CA PHE A 12 -8.76 -11.85 8.39
C PHE A 12 -7.46 -11.68 9.21
N TYR A 13 -6.32 -12.05 8.62
CA TYR A 13 -5.04 -12.14 9.32
C TYR A 13 -4.61 -10.83 9.99
N ASN A 14 -4.68 -9.70 9.28
CA ASN A 14 -4.19 -8.41 9.76
C ASN A 14 -5.37 -7.47 10.07
N PRO A 15 -5.77 -7.30 11.34
CA PRO A 15 -6.95 -6.50 11.67
C PRO A 15 -6.63 -4.99 11.69
N GLU A 16 -7.63 -4.16 11.41
CA GLU A 16 -7.50 -2.70 11.35
C GLU A 16 -6.89 -2.09 12.64
N PRO A 17 -7.27 -2.50 13.87
CA PRO A 17 -6.65 -1.95 15.08
C PRO A 17 -5.14 -2.23 15.17
N ALA A 18 -4.67 -3.35 14.61
CA ALA A 18 -3.24 -3.67 14.58
C ALA A 18 -2.50 -2.77 13.58
N LEU A 19 -3.05 -2.60 12.37
CA LEU A 19 -2.51 -1.67 11.36
C LEU A 19 -2.40 -0.24 11.89
N ARG A 20 -3.43 0.23 12.59
CA ARG A 20 -3.42 1.54 13.25
C ARG A 20 -2.31 1.64 14.29
N TRP A 21 -2.19 0.61 15.14
CA TRP A 21 -1.14 0.56 16.16
C TRP A 21 0.26 0.57 15.53
N TYR A 22 0.50 -0.16 14.43
CA TYR A 22 1.80 -0.12 13.72
C TYR A 22 2.15 1.29 13.24
N TRP A 23 1.19 1.99 12.64
CA TRP A 23 1.38 3.38 12.23
C TRP A 23 1.71 4.30 13.40
N ASP A 24 1.02 4.13 14.52
CA ASP A 24 1.26 4.92 15.74
C ASP A 24 2.65 4.64 16.35
N GLN A 25 3.23 3.46 16.13
CA GLN A 25 4.60 3.14 16.54
C GLN A 25 5.66 3.63 15.56
N TYR A 26 5.41 3.49 14.25
CA TYR A 26 6.43 3.72 13.22
C TYR A 26 6.54 5.21 12.83
N VAL A 27 5.39 5.88 12.63
CA VAL A 27 5.32 7.29 12.24
C VAL A 27 4.30 7.98 13.16
N PRO A 28 4.70 8.31 14.40
CA PRO A 28 3.78 8.81 15.42
C PRO A 28 3.26 10.22 15.09
N ASP A 29 4.03 11.04 14.37
CA ASP A 29 3.54 12.30 13.83
C ASP A 29 2.69 12.03 12.58
N HIS A 30 1.42 12.44 12.63
CA HIS A 30 0.50 12.26 11.52
C HIS A 30 0.89 13.06 10.27
N ALA A 31 1.60 14.18 10.42
CA ALA A 31 2.05 14.98 9.28
C ALA A 31 3.08 14.19 8.44
N ASP A 32 3.95 13.43 9.10
CA ASP A 32 5.00 12.66 8.44
C ASP A 32 4.48 11.42 7.71
N ARG A 33 3.25 10.96 8.01
CA ARG A 33 2.63 9.80 7.33
C ARG A 33 2.38 10.05 5.86
N GLU A 34 2.33 11.31 5.47
CA GLU A 34 2.08 11.77 4.11
C GLU A 34 3.36 11.89 3.29
N GLU A 35 4.53 11.71 3.91
CA GLU A 35 5.85 11.82 3.26
C GLU A 35 6.15 10.60 2.38
N PRO A 36 6.89 10.75 1.26
CA PRO A 36 7.23 9.65 0.35
C PRO A 36 7.96 8.47 1.00
N TYR A 37 8.69 8.73 2.09
CA TYR A 37 9.41 7.68 2.83
C TYR A 37 8.48 6.78 3.63
N ALA A 38 7.29 7.26 4.00
CA ALA A 38 6.25 6.48 4.68
C ALA A 38 5.19 5.97 3.68
N CYS A 39 4.85 6.79 2.67
CA CYS A 39 3.87 6.51 1.63
C CYS A 39 4.52 6.62 0.24
N PRO A 40 5.21 5.58 -0.26
CA PRO A 40 5.92 5.62 -1.55
C PRO A 40 5.06 6.04 -2.75
N LEU A 41 3.74 5.78 -2.71
CA LEU A 41 2.77 6.23 -3.71
C LEU A 41 2.80 7.75 -3.96
N ARG A 42 3.33 8.54 -3.02
CA ARG A 42 3.44 10.01 -3.11
C ARG A 42 4.80 10.49 -3.60
N GLY A 43 5.77 9.59 -3.81
CA GLY A 43 7.08 9.92 -4.32
C GLY A 43 7.11 10.10 -5.84
N ASP A 44 8.27 10.52 -6.35
CA ASP A 44 8.57 10.41 -7.77
C ASP A 44 8.87 8.94 -8.11
N LEU A 45 8.04 8.36 -8.97
CA LEU A 45 8.13 6.96 -9.37
C LEU A 45 8.86 6.77 -10.71
N THR A 46 9.33 7.85 -11.33
CA THR A 46 10.00 7.79 -12.63
C THR A 46 11.39 7.17 -12.50
N GLY A 47 11.79 6.36 -13.49
CA GLY A 47 13.13 5.76 -13.54
C GLY A 47 13.40 4.66 -12.51
N LEU A 48 12.39 4.21 -11.76
CA LEU A 48 12.50 3.08 -10.85
C LEU A 48 12.76 1.75 -11.59
N PRO A 49 13.43 0.78 -10.96
CA PRO A 49 13.69 -0.52 -11.56
C PRO A 49 12.39 -1.34 -11.77
N PRO A 50 12.41 -2.35 -12.65
CA PRO A 50 11.28 -3.28 -12.80
C PRO A 50 10.83 -3.89 -11.46
N ALA A 51 9.52 -4.03 -11.28
CA ALA A 51 8.91 -4.47 -10.03
C ALA A 51 8.01 -5.70 -10.23
N VAL A 52 7.92 -6.53 -9.19
CA VAL A 52 6.92 -7.60 -9.07
C VAL A 52 5.99 -7.22 -7.92
N MET A 53 4.70 -7.09 -8.23
CA MET A 53 3.66 -6.72 -7.27
C MET A 53 2.76 -7.93 -7.00
N VAL A 54 2.77 -8.43 -5.77
CA VAL A 54 1.92 -9.54 -5.32
C VAL A 54 0.75 -8.99 -4.52
N LEU A 55 -0.46 -9.16 -5.02
CA LEU A 55 -1.68 -8.60 -4.46
C LEU A 55 -2.56 -9.71 -3.91
N ILE A 56 -2.97 -9.56 -2.64
CA ILE A 56 -3.76 -10.55 -1.92
C ILE A 56 -5.20 -10.06 -1.80
N GLY A 57 -6.17 -10.90 -2.18
CA GLY A 57 -7.56 -10.52 -2.32
C GLY A 57 -8.27 -10.14 -1.02
N HIS A 58 -7.95 -10.80 0.10
CA HIS A 58 -8.56 -10.57 1.42
C HIS A 58 -7.58 -9.89 2.39
N ASP A 59 -6.90 -8.86 1.92
CA ASP A 59 -5.94 -8.07 2.70
C ASP A 59 -6.45 -6.62 2.81
N PRO A 60 -6.49 -6.01 4.02
CA PRO A 60 -6.76 -4.59 4.17
C PRO A 60 -5.91 -3.69 3.26
N LEU A 61 -4.67 -4.07 2.97
CA LEU A 61 -3.72 -3.31 2.15
C LEU A 61 -3.90 -3.53 0.63
N ARG A 62 -4.91 -4.30 0.21
CA ARG A 62 -5.11 -4.63 -1.20
C ARG A 62 -5.26 -3.38 -2.08
N ASP A 63 -6.11 -2.43 -1.69
CA ASP A 63 -6.42 -1.29 -2.55
C ASP A 63 -5.23 -0.33 -2.71
N GLU A 64 -4.42 -0.15 -1.66
CA GLU A 64 -3.18 0.64 -1.74
C GLU A 64 -2.10 -0.08 -2.58
N ALA A 65 -2.02 -1.42 -2.51
CA ALA A 65 -1.14 -2.20 -3.39
C ALA A 65 -1.55 -2.07 -4.88
N MET A 66 -2.85 -2.10 -5.17
CA MET A 66 -3.39 -1.85 -6.52
C MET A 66 -3.06 -0.43 -7.02
N ALA A 67 -3.23 0.57 -6.14
CA ALA A 67 -2.93 1.95 -6.47
C ALA A 67 -1.43 2.14 -6.77
N TYR A 68 -0.55 1.54 -5.98
CA TYR A 68 0.89 1.62 -6.19
C TYR A 68 1.35 0.92 -7.47
N ALA A 69 0.83 -0.28 -7.74
CA ALA A 69 1.10 -0.98 -9.01
C ALA A 69 0.68 -0.13 -10.23
N GLY A 70 -0.49 0.51 -10.15
CA GLY A 70 -0.98 1.38 -11.23
C GLY A 70 -0.14 2.65 -11.39
N ALA A 71 0.33 3.23 -10.30
CA ALA A 71 1.19 4.40 -10.33
C ALA A 71 2.57 4.10 -10.93
N LEU A 72 3.16 2.94 -10.61
CA LEU A 72 4.41 2.48 -11.22
C LEU A 72 4.26 2.27 -12.74
N GLU A 73 3.18 1.63 -13.18
CA GLU A 73 2.89 1.44 -14.60
C GLU A 73 2.69 2.77 -15.33
N ALA A 74 1.97 3.72 -14.72
CA ALA A 74 1.79 5.07 -15.25
C ALA A 74 3.12 5.84 -15.35
N ALA A 75 4.09 5.56 -14.47
CA ALA A 75 5.45 6.09 -14.54
C ALA A 75 6.36 5.34 -15.52
N ALA A 76 5.80 4.45 -16.35
CA ALA A 76 6.50 3.59 -17.32
C ALA A 76 7.51 2.60 -16.69
N VAL A 77 7.33 2.26 -15.41
CA VAL A 77 8.08 1.20 -14.75
C VAL A 77 7.53 -0.16 -15.22
N PRO A 78 8.37 -1.13 -15.63
CA PRO A 78 7.89 -2.47 -15.94
C PRO A 78 7.39 -3.18 -14.68
N VAL A 79 6.09 -3.51 -14.64
CA VAL A 79 5.46 -4.18 -13.49
C VAL A 79 4.90 -5.53 -13.91
N THR A 80 5.23 -6.57 -13.14
CA THR A 80 4.52 -7.86 -13.19
C THR A 80 3.56 -7.93 -12.01
N ARG A 81 2.25 -8.01 -12.28
CA ARG A 81 1.21 -8.21 -11.26
C ARG A 81 0.88 -9.68 -11.07
N CYS A 82 0.86 -10.12 -9.81
CA CYS A 82 0.42 -11.44 -9.40
C CYS A 82 -0.75 -11.29 -8.42
N GLU A 83 -1.97 -11.52 -8.89
CA GLU A 83 -3.21 -11.33 -8.12
C GLU A 83 -3.79 -12.67 -7.66
N PHE A 84 -4.18 -12.77 -6.38
CA PHE A 84 -4.63 -14.00 -5.72
C PHE A 84 -5.90 -13.81 -4.90
#